data_AF-A0A6P0YQS5-F1
#
_entry.id   AF-A0A6P0YQS5-F1
#
_cell.length_a   1.000
_cell.length_b   1.000
_cell.length_c   1.000
_cell.angle_alpha   90.00
_cell.angle_beta   90.00
_cell.angle_gamma   90.00
#
_symmetry.space_group_name_H-M   'P 1'
#
loop_
_entity.id
_entity.type
_entity.pdbx_description
1 polymer ?
#
loop_
_entity_poly.entity_id
_entity_poly.type
_entity_poly.pdbx_seq_one_letter_code
_entity_poly.pdbx_strand_id
1 'polypeptide(L)'
;TALVALNSANAEEIQFSKIYHLLEGWAYQAIVRMEMVNHFLPTLNASYYQFNGQDAALNHEMEQRIRQVWTGMMNQSFQHCALETVHVFSPWHRMFEIGIDLTLSYR
;
A
#
# COMPACT_ATOMS: atom_id res chain seq x y z
N THR A 1 -0.19 -5.30 13.07
CA THR A 1 0.04 -6.26 11.97
C THR A 1 -0.16 -7.67 12.47
N ALA A 2 -1.17 -8.38 11.97
CA ALA A 2 -1.35 -9.81 12.24
C ALA A 2 -0.60 -10.60 11.15
N LEU A 3 0.23 -11.57 11.52
CA LEU A 3 0.87 -12.49 10.57
C LEU A 3 -0.17 -13.51 10.10
N VAL A 4 -0.77 -13.26 8.94
CA VAL A 4 -1.61 -14.25 8.26
C VAL A 4 -0.70 -15.34 7.69
N ALA A 5 -1.16 -16.60 7.70
CA ALA A 5 -0.42 -17.75 7.16
C ALA A 5 0.84 -18.20 7.94
N LEU A 6 1.00 -17.85 9.23
CA LEU A 6 2.13 -18.32 10.07
C LEU A 6 2.32 -19.85 10.04
N ASN A 7 1.21 -20.60 10.02
CA ASN A 7 1.19 -22.06 9.95
C ASN A 7 0.72 -22.60 8.59
N SER A 8 0.60 -21.74 7.56
CA SER A 8 0.19 -22.24 6.24
C SER A 8 1.29 -23.12 5.65
N ALA A 9 0.90 -24.21 5.01
CA ALA A 9 1.80 -24.99 4.17
C ALA A 9 1.84 -24.45 2.73
N ASN A 10 0.98 -23.49 2.40
CA ASN A 10 0.88 -22.90 1.07
C ASN A 10 1.88 -21.74 0.92
N ALA A 11 2.88 -21.94 0.06
CA ALA A 11 3.93 -20.96 -0.20
C ALA A 11 3.38 -19.62 -0.74
N GLU A 12 2.32 -19.66 -1.56
CA GLU A 12 1.72 -18.47 -2.15
C GLU A 12 1.00 -17.62 -1.09
N GLU A 13 0.31 -18.25 -0.12
CA GLU A 13 -0.34 -17.53 0.98
C GLU A 13 0.69 -16.85 1.89
N ILE A 14 1.80 -17.52 2.18
CA ILE A 14 2.92 -16.94 2.93
C ILE A 14 3.52 -15.76 2.18
N GLN A 15 3.72 -15.91 0.85
CA GLN A 15 4.28 -14.85 0.02
C GLN A 15 3.34 -13.66 -0.09
N PHE A 16 2.04 -13.90 -0.28
CA PHE A 16 1.00 -12.88 -0.25
C PHE A 16 1.06 -12.07 1.05
N SER A 17 1.05 -12.75 2.21
CA SER A 17 1.08 -12.07 3.51
C SER A 17 2.33 -11.21 3.68
N LYS A 18 3.51 -11.71 3.28
CA LYS A 18 4.75 -10.94 3.31
C LYS A 18 4.67 -9.70 2.45
N ILE A 19 4.23 -9.84 1.20
CA ILE A 19 4.11 -8.71 0.27
C ILE A 19 3.11 -7.70 0.79
N TYR A 20 1.93 -8.15 1.23
CA TYR A 20 0.89 -7.29 1.79
C TYR A 20 1.42 -6.42 2.92
N HIS A 21 2.07 -7.03 3.92
CA HIS A 21 2.58 -6.29 5.08
C HIS A 21 3.81 -5.45 4.77
N LEU A 22 4.60 -5.79 3.77
CA LEU A 22 5.65 -4.90 3.28
C LEU A 22 5.06 -3.68 2.57
N LEU A 23 3.98 -3.85 1.79
CA LEU A 23 3.32 -2.72 1.13
C LEU A 23 2.61 -1.80 2.14
N GLU A 24 1.82 -2.36 3.04
CA GLU A 24 1.07 -1.60 4.05
C GLU A 24 1.97 -1.05 5.15
N GLY A 25 2.83 -1.89 5.74
CA GLY A 25 3.61 -1.54 6.92
C GLY A 25 4.93 -0.82 6.63
N TRP A 26 5.57 -1.09 5.49
CA TRP A 26 6.85 -0.44 5.13
C TRP A 26 6.67 0.58 4.01
N ALA A 27 6.22 0.16 2.83
CA ALA A 27 6.11 1.05 1.67
C ALA A 27 5.18 2.23 1.97
N TYR A 28 3.99 1.96 2.54
CA TYR A 28 3.09 3.05 2.91
C TYR A 28 3.60 3.86 4.11
N GLN A 29 3.78 3.23 5.27
CA GLN A 29 4.07 3.99 6.50
C GLN A 29 5.39 4.78 6.46
N ALA A 30 6.43 4.21 5.83
CA ALA A 30 7.77 4.82 5.82
C ALA A 30 8.04 5.70 4.60
N ILE A 31 7.42 5.43 3.45
CA ILE A 31 7.73 6.12 2.19
C ILE A 31 6.52 6.94 1.74
N VAL A 32 5.45 6.27 1.31
CA VAL A 32 4.31 6.93 0.65
C VAL A 32 3.61 7.92 1.56
N ARG A 33 3.40 7.59 2.85
CA ARG A 33 2.72 8.50 3.80
C ARG A 33 3.48 9.81 3.96
N MET A 34 4.81 9.76 4.07
CA MET A 34 5.64 10.96 4.23
C MET A 34 5.55 11.84 3.00
N GLU A 35 5.65 11.24 1.81
CA GLU A 35 5.49 11.93 0.54
C GLU A 35 4.11 12.59 0.39
N MET A 36 3.04 11.86 0.74
CA MET A 36 1.68 12.37 0.73
C MET A 36 1.52 13.58 1.66
N VAL A 37 2.04 13.50 2.88
CA VAL A 37 1.94 14.58 3.87
C VAL A 37 2.74 15.81 3.47
N ASN A 38 3.95 15.62 2.95
CA ASN A 38 4.85 16.73 2.66
C ASN A 38 4.55 17.41 1.31
N HIS A 39 4.03 16.66 0.33
CA HIS A 39 3.97 17.13 -1.05
C HIS A 39 2.59 17.08 -1.68
N PHE A 40 1.73 16.12 -1.33
CA PHE A 40 0.42 15.99 -2.00
C PHE A 40 -0.73 16.63 -1.22
N LEU A 41 -0.85 16.35 0.08
CA LEU A 41 -1.87 16.95 0.95
C LEU A 41 -1.87 18.49 0.89
N PRO A 42 -0.73 19.20 0.89
CA PRO A 42 -0.73 20.67 0.82
C PRO A 42 -1.29 21.24 -0.48
N THR A 43 -1.40 20.42 -1.54
CA THR A 43 -1.99 20.82 -2.84
C THR A 43 -3.51 20.68 -2.86
N LEU A 44 -4.08 20.05 -1.83
CA LEU A 44 -5.51 19.81 -1.68
C LEU A 44 -6.03 20.50 -0.43
N ASN A 45 -7.35 20.66 -0.33
CA ASN A 45 -7.98 21.07 0.92
C ASN A 45 -8.09 19.89 1.90
N ALA A 46 -7.00 19.18 2.17
CA ALA A 46 -6.95 18.00 3.03
C ALA A 46 -5.82 18.11 4.06
N SER A 47 -5.88 17.28 5.10
CA SER A 47 -4.88 17.23 6.15
C SER A 47 -4.59 15.79 6.55
N TYR A 48 -3.58 15.62 7.42
CA TYR A 48 -3.27 14.32 8.02
C TYR A 48 -4.50 13.68 8.70
N TYR A 49 -5.34 14.49 9.33
CA TYR A 49 -6.45 14.04 10.19
C TYR A 49 -7.82 14.02 9.50
N GLN A 50 -7.96 14.67 8.35
CA GLN A 50 -9.22 14.83 7.64
C GLN A 50 -8.99 15.02 6.14
N PHE A 51 -9.66 14.22 5.32
CA PHE A 51 -9.52 14.27 3.86
C PHE A 51 -10.47 15.25 3.17
N ASN A 52 -11.51 15.73 3.87
CA ASN A 52 -12.46 16.72 3.37
C ASN A 52 -13.07 16.37 2.00
N GLY A 53 -13.40 15.09 1.80
CA GLY A 53 -13.99 14.59 0.54
C GLY A 53 -13.01 14.38 -0.60
N GLN A 54 -11.70 14.48 -0.35
CA GLN A 54 -10.64 14.23 -1.35
C GLN A 54 -10.20 12.75 -1.41
N ASP A 55 -10.96 11.84 -0.79
CA ASP A 55 -10.64 10.43 -0.63
C ASP A 55 -10.26 9.74 -1.95
N ALA A 56 -11.02 9.95 -3.01
CA ALA A 56 -10.73 9.34 -4.31
C ALA A 56 -9.38 9.79 -4.88
N ALA A 57 -9.07 11.10 -4.79
CA ALA A 57 -7.80 11.64 -5.26
C ALA A 57 -6.62 11.15 -4.42
N LEU A 58 -6.79 11.12 -3.09
CA LEU A 58 -5.78 10.65 -2.16
C LEU A 58 -5.50 9.16 -2.34
N ASN A 59 -6.54 8.34 -2.42
CA ASN A 59 -6.42 6.90 -2.63
C ASN A 59 -5.73 6.59 -3.95
N HIS A 60 -6.13 7.27 -5.04
CA HIS A 60 -5.49 7.10 -6.34
C HIS A 60 -4.00 7.45 -6.32
N GLU A 61 -3.63 8.57 -5.69
CA GLU A 61 -2.22 8.97 -5.57
C GLU A 61 -1.41 7.96 -4.73
N MET A 62 -1.99 7.45 -3.63
CA MET A 62 -1.36 6.41 -2.82
C MET A 62 -1.15 5.11 -3.62
N GLU A 63 -2.12 4.69 -4.44
CA GLU A 63 -1.98 3.53 -5.34
C GLU A 63 -0.81 3.71 -6.31
N GLN A 64 -0.70 4.88 -6.95
CA GLN A 64 0.39 5.16 -7.89
C GLN A 64 1.75 5.09 -7.20
N ARG A 65 1.88 5.70 -6.02
CA ARG A 65 3.13 5.71 -5.25
C ARG A 65 3.50 4.32 -4.73
N ILE A 66 2.52 3.53 -4.27
CA ILE A 66 2.76 2.13 -3.90
C ILE A 66 3.27 1.32 -5.09
N ARG A 67 2.68 1.49 -6.29
CA ARG A 67 3.17 0.84 -7.52
C ARG A 67 4.59 1.27 -7.90
N GLN A 68 4.94 2.54 -7.66
CA GLN A 68 6.31 3.04 -7.85
C GLN A 68 7.30 2.38 -6.88
N VAL A 69 6.95 2.26 -5.60
CA VAL A 69 7.80 1.55 -4.62
C VAL A 69 7.96 0.07 -5.01
N TRP A 70 6.87 -0.59 -5.43
CA TRP A 70 6.94 -1.98 -5.89
C TRP A 70 7.93 -2.15 -7.05
N THR A 71 7.75 -1.38 -8.12
CA THR A 71 8.56 -1.49 -9.33
C THR A 71 10.02 -1.08 -9.09
N GLY A 72 10.26 -0.05 -8.28
CA GLY A 72 11.59 0.49 -8.02
C GLY A 72 12.40 -0.23 -6.94
N MET A 73 11.75 -0.86 -5.95
CA MET A 73 12.44 -1.38 -4.75
C MET A 73 12.14 -2.84 -4.43
N MET A 74 10.95 -3.36 -4.78
CA MET A 74 10.53 -4.71 -4.35
C MET A 74 10.60 -5.76 -5.45
N ASN A 75 10.45 -5.38 -6.72
CA ASN A 75 10.33 -6.30 -7.84
C ASN A 75 11.48 -7.33 -7.93
N GLN A 76 12.71 -6.93 -7.56
CA GLN A 76 13.87 -7.85 -7.55
C GLN A 76 13.84 -8.87 -6.41
N SER A 77 13.14 -8.59 -5.31
CA SER A 77 12.98 -9.52 -4.19
C SER A 77 11.84 -10.53 -4.42
N PHE A 78 10.95 -10.24 -5.38
CA PHE A 78 9.76 -11.04 -5.66
C PHE A 78 9.63 -11.36 -7.17
N GLN A 79 10.72 -11.81 -7.81
CA GLN A 79 10.81 -11.99 -9.28
C GLN A 79 9.75 -12.95 -9.89
N HIS A 80 9.21 -13.87 -9.09
CA HIS A 80 8.16 -14.81 -9.49
C HIS A 80 6.74 -14.32 -9.19
N CYS A 81 6.59 -13.05 -8.80
CA CYS A 81 5.32 -12.45 -8.44
C CYS A 81 5.14 -11.16 -9.23
N ALA A 82 3.96 -10.97 -9.84
CA ALA A 82 3.58 -9.68 -10.39
C ALA A 82 2.44 -9.05 -9.58
N LEU A 83 2.52 -7.73 -9.48
CA LEU A 83 1.53 -6.90 -8.81
C LEU A 83 0.47 -6.48 -9.84
N GLU A 84 -0.65 -7.18 -9.88
CA GLU A 84 -1.73 -6.92 -10.84
C GLU A 84 -2.54 -5.70 -10.37
N THR A 85 -3.19 -5.85 -9.22
CA THR A 85 -4.09 -4.84 -8.67
C THR A 85 -3.61 -4.39 -7.31
N VAL A 86 -3.55 -3.07 -7.15
CA VAL A 86 -3.46 -2.36 -5.87
C VAL A 86 -4.61 -1.37 -5.88
N HIS A 87 -5.57 -1.59 -5.00
CA HIS A 87 -6.58 -0.60 -4.67
C HIS A 87 -6.40 -0.18 -3.21
N VAL A 88 -6.28 1.11 -2.96
CA VAL A 88 -6.07 1.66 -1.62
C VAL A 88 -7.36 2.30 -1.15
N PHE A 89 -7.67 2.10 0.13
CA PHE A 89 -8.74 2.82 0.80
C PHE A 89 -8.29 3.25 2.20
N SER A 90 -8.96 4.26 2.75
CA SER A 90 -8.60 4.86 4.04
C SER A 90 -9.75 4.68 5.02
N PRO A 91 -9.76 3.63 5.86
CA PRO A 91 -10.89 3.29 6.74
C PRO A 91 -11.32 4.41 7.69
N TRP A 92 -10.37 5.25 8.07
CA TRP A 92 -10.56 6.32 9.05
C TRP A 92 -10.63 7.72 8.42
N HIS A 93 -10.56 7.84 7.09
CA HIS A 93 -10.43 9.12 6.38
C HIS A 93 -9.25 9.97 6.90
N ARG A 94 -8.13 9.29 7.21
CA ARG A 94 -6.90 9.81 7.84
C ARG A 94 -5.68 9.16 7.20
N MET A 95 -4.56 9.88 7.19
CA MET A 95 -3.27 9.37 6.68
C MET A 95 -2.60 8.32 7.58
N PHE A 96 -3.22 7.91 8.68
CA PHE A 96 -2.58 7.03 9.66
C PHE A 96 -2.52 5.57 9.20
N GLU A 97 -3.60 5.07 8.59
CA GLU A 97 -3.78 3.67 8.25
C GLU A 97 -4.55 3.58 6.92
N ILE A 98 -4.16 2.61 6.12
CA ILE A 98 -4.82 2.27 4.86
C ILE A 98 -5.20 0.79 4.86
N GLY A 99 -6.25 0.48 4.13
CA GLY A 99 -6.47 -0.86 3.60
C GLY A 99 -5.93 -0.93 2.17
N ILE A 100 -5.45 -2.11 1.81
CA ILE A 100 -5.06 -2.45 0.44
C ILE A 100 -5.87 -3.66 0.02
N ASP A 101 -6.60 -3.54 -1.09
CA ASP A 101 -7.09 -4.70 -1.85
C ASP A 101 -6.03 -5.06 -2.88
N LEU A 102 -5.43 -6.23 -2.70
CA LEU A 102 -4.23 -6.66 -3.40
C LEU A 102 -4.52 -7.92 -4.22
N THR A 103 -4.13 -7.91 -5.49
CA THR A 103 -4.11 -9.12 -6.33
C THR A 103 -2.70 -9.34 -6.87
N LEU A 104 -2.20 -10.56 -6.66
CA LEU A 104 -0.90 -10.99 -7.12
C LEU A 104 -1.07 -12.17 -8.08
N SER A 105 -0.22 -12.22 -9.11
CA SER A 105 -0.05 -13.40 -9.95
C SER A 105 1.31 -14.04 -9.65
N TYR A 106 1.35 -15.37 -9.61
CA TYR A 106 2.55 -16.16 -9.38
C TYR A 106 2.97 -16.84 -10.69
N ARG A 107 4.27 -16.83 -10.99
CA ARG A 107 4.86 -17.39 -12.20
C ARG A 107 5.61 -18.68 -11.92
#